data_AF-A0A5K1C389-F1
#
_entry.id   AF-A0A5K1C389-F1
#
_cell.length_a   1.000
_cell.length_b   1.000
_cell.length_c   1.000
_cell.angle_alpha   90.00
_cell.angle_beta   90.00
_cell.angle_gamma   90.00
#
_symmetry.space_group_name_H-M   'P 1'
#
loop_
_entity.id
_entity.type
_entity.pdbx_description
1 polymer ?
#
loop_
_entity_poly.entity_id
_entity_poly.type
_entity_poly.pdbx_seq_one_letter_code
_entity_poly.pdbx_strand_id
1 'polypeptide(L)' 'VETVFHEFGHALQHMLTRQDEGLVSGIRGIEWDAVELPSQFMENWCYH' A
#
# COMPACT_ATOMS: atom_id res chain seq x y z
N VAL A 1 11.19 9.06 9.67
CA VAL A 1 9.87 9.54 9.20
C VAL A 1 9.43 8.72 7.99
N GLU A 2 10.33 8.49 7.02
CA GLU A 2 10.09 7.61 5.85
C GLU A 2 9.46 6.26 6.20
N THR A 3 9.97 5.55 7.21
CA THR A 3 9.38 4.26 7.64
C THR A 3 7.89 4.37 8.02
N VAL A 4 7.45 5.49 8.62
CA VAL A 4 6.02 5.67 8.93
C VAL A 4 5.22 5.86 7.64
N PHE A 5 5.77 6.56 6.66
CA PHE A 5 5.13 6.74 5.35
C PHE A 5 5.09 5.43 4.56
N HIS A 6 6.15 4.61 4.63
CA HIS A 6 6.20 3.27 4.05
C HIS A 6 5.03 2.42 4.55
N GLU A 7 4.92 2.22 5.86
CA GLU A 7 3.84 1.41 6.45
C GLU A 7 2.45 2.04 6.22
N PHE A 8 2.37 3.37 6.17
CA PHE A 8 1.12 4.05 5.86
C PHE A 8 0.68 3.81 4.40
N GLY A 9 1.61 3.65 3.45
CA GLY A 9 1.28 3.28 2.07
C GLY A 9 0.60 1.90 1.98
N HIS A 10 1.09 0.91 2.74
CA HIS A 10 0.43 -0.39 2.90
C HIS A 10 -0.99 -0.23 3.47
N ALA A 11 -1.12 0.60 4.52
CA ALA A 11 -2.41 0.85 5.16
C ALA A 11 -3.41 1.52 4.20
N LEU A 12 -2.96 2.48 3.39
CA LEU A 12 -3.81 3.14 2.37
C LEU A 12 -4.30 2.14 1.33
N GLN A 13 -3.42 1.28 0.81
CA GLN A 13 -3.82 0.26 -0.17
C GLN A 13 -4.85 -0.72 0.42
N HIS A 14 -4.67 -1.12 1.67
CA HIS A 14 -5.62 -1.98 2.37
C HIS A 14 -6.98 -1.29 2.60
N MET A 15 -6.98 -0.06 3.12
CA MET A 15 -8.20 0.64 3.54
C MET A 15 -9.00 1.28 2.40
N LEU A 16 -8.34 1.69 1.31
CA LEU A 16 -8.98 2.41 0.19
C LEU A 16 -9.29 1.52 -1.01
N THR A 17 -9.14 0.21 -0.88
CA THR A 17 -9.55 -0.75 -1.91
C THR A 17 -11.03 -0.55 -2.27
N ARG A 18 -11.35 -0.72 -3.56
CA ARG A 18 -12.73 -0.69 -4.08
C ARG A 18 -13.19 -2.06 -4.57
N GLN A 19 -12.39 -3.10 -4.32
CA GLN A 19 -12.77 -4.48 -4.61
C GLN A 19 -13.64 -4.97 -3.46
N ASP A 20 -14.89 -5.32 -3.77
CA ASP A 20 -15.85 -5.85 -2.80
C ASP A 20 -15.67 -7.37 -2.57
N GLU A 21 -14.93 -8.05 -3.46
CA GLU A 21 -14.59 -9.47 -3.34
C GLU A 21 -13.47 -9.68 -2.31
N GLY A 22 -13.80 -10.25 -1.15
CA GLY A 22 -12.91 -10.33 0.01
C GLY A 22 -11.64 -11.18 -0.19
N LEU A 23 -11.61 -12.07 -1.18
CA LEU A 23 -10.41 -12.84 -1.53
C LEU A 23 -9.36 -12.01 -2.27
N VAL A 24 -9.75 -10.87 -2.86
CA VAL A 24 -8.86 -9.98 -3.64
C VAL A 24 -8.93 -8.51 -3.21
N SER A 25 -9.58 -8.23 -2.08
CA SER A 25 -9.68 -6.88 -1.51
C SER A 25 -8.39 -6.47 -0.78
N GLY A 26 -8.09 -5.18 -0.78
CA GLY A 26 -6.97 -4.60 -0.05
C GLY A 26 -5.65 -4.94 -0.72
N ILE A 27 -4.81 -5.69 0.01
CA ILE A 27 -3.51 -6.19 -0.46
C ILE A 27 -3.56 -7.68 -0.84
N ARG A 28 -4.72 -8.33 -0.76
CA ARG A 28 -4.88 -9.76 -1.09
C ARG A 28 -4.90 -9.96 -2.60
N GLY A 29 -4.26 -11.04 -3.06
CA GLY A 29 -4.22 -11.38 -4.49
C GLY A 29 -3.26 -10.53 -5.33
N ILE A 30 -2.50 -9.64 -4.70
CA ILE A 30 -1.42 -8.89 -5.35
C ILE A 30 -0.17 -9.78 -5.36
N GLU A 31 0.48 -9.88 -6.50
CA GLU A 31 1.76 -10.57 -6.64
C GLU A 31 2.79 -9.99 -5.67
N TRP A 32 3.56 -10.87 -5.01
CA TRP A 32 4.43 -10.50 -3.90
C TRP A 32 5.51 -9.46 -4.26
N ASP A 33 5.92 -9.41 -5.52
CA ASP A 33 6.86 -8.41 -6.03
C ASP A 33 6.26 -7.01 -6.20
N ALA A 34 4.93 -6.90 -6.22
CA ALA A 34 4.21 -5.64 -6.39
C ALA A 34 3.62 -5.06 -5.09
N VAL A 35 3.61 -5.82 -3.98
CA VAL A 35 3.01 -5.36 -2.71
C VAL A 35 3.70 -4.13 -2.11
N GLU A 36 4.99 -3.92 -2.43
CA GLU A 36 5.78 -2.78 -1.92
C GLU A 36 5.64 -1.50 -2.74
N LEU A 37 4.89 -1.52 -3.84
CA LEU A 37 4.73 -0.33 -4.70
C LEU A 37 4.14 0.88 -3.95
N PRO A 38 3.00 0.77 -3.24
CA PRO A 38 2.41 1.94 -2.57
C PRO A 38 3.17 2.36 -1.30
N SER A 39 3.81 1.42 -0.59
CA SER A 39 4.65 1.75 0.55
C SER A 39 5.85 2.59 0.14
N GLN A 40 6.63 2.11 -0.84
CA GLN A 40 7.77 2.84 -1.39
C GLN A 40 7.36 4.14 -2.09
N PHE A 41 6.20 4.15 -2.76
CA PHE A 41 5.67 5.39 -3.34
C PHE A 41 5.46 6.47 -2.28
N MET A 42 4.92 6.10 -1.11
CA MET A 42 4.65 7.06 -0.04
C MET A 42 5.92 7.69 0.57
N GLU A 43 7.06 7.01 0.50
CA GLU A 43 8.34 7.56 0.99
C GLU A 43 8.78 8.82 0.24
N ASN A 44 8.42 8.97 -1.05
CA ASN A 44 8.76 10.14 -1.85
C ASN A 44 8.21 11.45 -1.27
N TRP A 45 7.11 11.40 -0.52
CA TRP A 45 6.51 12.59 0.10
C TRP A 45 7.28 13.13 1.29
N CYS A 46 8.28 12.41 1.82
CA CYS A 46 9.16 12.92 2.87
C CYS A 46 10.10 14.04 2.39
N TYR A 47 10.21 14.22 1.07
CA TYR A 47 11.05 15.23 0.42
C TYR A 47 10.26 16.40 -0.19
N HIS A 48 8.93 16.40 -0.01
CA HIS A 48 8.06 17.52 -0.40
C HIS A 48 8.06 18.59 0.70
#